data_AF-A0A2E5JHU9-F1
#
_entry.id   AF-A0A2E5JHU9-F1
#
_cell.length_a   1.000
_cell.length_b   1.000
_cell.length_c   1.000
_cell.angle_alpha   90.00
_cell.angle_beta   90.00
_cell.angle_gamma   90.00
#
_symmetry.space_group_name_H-M   'P 1'
#
loop_
_entity.id
_entity.type
_entity.pdbx_description
1 polymer ?
#
loop_
_entity_poly.entity_id
_entity_poly.type
_entity_poly.pdbx_seq_one_letter_code
_entity_poly.pdbx_strand_id
1 'polypeptide(L)'
;MARASAYTLATTMLLKNIIHEISPGYPDDDQSFPSGHSAASFAFASVVTLRHGWGWGSLAYTMAGFIAVSRVNDDYHYLHDLLAGATIGAAYAYGVHQNFKNGQSYWFSLAPLPQGLGAVASLEF
;
A
#
# COMPACT_ATOMS: atom_id res chain seq x y z
N MET A 1 -8.73 4.07 -6.61
CA MET A 1 -8.43 2.94 -5.72
C MET A 1 -7.46 1.97 -6.37
N ALA A 2 -7.85 1.27 -7.47
CA ALA A 2 -7.02 0.25 -8.12
C ALA A 2 -5.52 0.61 -8.30
N ARG A 3 -5.20 1.79 -8.84
CA ARG A 3 -3.80 2.23 -9.03
C ARG A 3 -3.02 2.38 -7.71
N ALA A 4 -3.61 3.04 -6.71
CA ALA A 4 -2.96 3.23 -5.40
C ALA A 4 -2.73 1.90 -4.68
N SER A 5 -3.70 0.97 -4.77
CA SER A 5 -3.57 -0.39 -4.22
C SER A 5 -2.49 -1.18 -4.94
N ALA A 6 -2.44 -1.14 -6.28
CA ALA A 6 -1.44 -1.85 -7.07
C ALA A 6 -0.02 -1.38 -6.72
N TYR A 7 0.22 -0.06 -6.64
CA TYR A 7 1.52 0.48 -6.25
C TYR A 7 1.88 0.15 -4.81
N THR A 8 0.93 0.25 -3.89
CA THR A 8 1.13 -0.14 -2.48
C THR A 8 1.55 -1.60 -2.39
N LEU A 9 0.81 -2.51 -3.02
CA LEU A 9 1.10 -3.94 -2.99
C LEU A 9 2.47 -4.24 -3.61
N ALA A 10 2.74 -3.72 -4.80
CA ALA A 10 4.02 -3.91 -5.48
C ALA A 10 5.19 -3.47 -4.61
N THR A 11 5.13 -2.27 -4.04
CA THR A 11 6.20 -1.74 -3.18
C THR A 11 6.35 -2.53 -1.90
N THR A 12 5.24 -2.92 -1.24
CA THR A 12 5.33 -3.74 -0.03
C THR A 12 5.90 -5.12 -0.29
N MET A 13 5.52 -5.78 -1.39
CA MET A 13 6.05 -7.09 -1.76
C MET A 13 7.53 -7.00 -2.10
N LEU A 14 7.93 -5.97 -2.85
CA LEU A 14 9.34 -5.74 -3.15
C LEU A 14 10.15 -5.54 -1.87
N LEU A 15 9.72 -4.65 -0.97
CA LEU A 15 10.42 -4.39 0.28
C LEU A 15 10.51 -5.64 1.16
N LYS A 16 9.44 -6.43 1.23
CA LYS A 16 9.38 -7.68 2.01
C LYS A 16 10.33 -8.77 1.52
N ASN A 17 10.70 -8.77 0.23
CA ASN A 17 11.68 -9.70 -0.33
C ASN A 17 13.13 -9.15 -0.28
N ILE A 18 13.30 -7.87 0.07
CA ILE A 18 14.62 -7.22 0.17
C ILE A 18 15.05 -7.16 1.64
N ILE A 19 14.13 -6.76 2.52
CA ILE A 19 14.36 -6.58 3.94
C ILE A 19 13.77 -7.79 4.64
N HIS A 20 14.67 -8.65 5.10
CA HIS A 20 14.32 -9.83 5.88
C HIS A 20 14.41 -9.45 7.36
N GLU A 21 13.26 -9.31 8.01
CA GLU A 21 13.14 -9.00 9.43
C GLU A 21 12.29 -10.07 10.12
N ILE A 22 12.82 -10.66 11.18
CA ILE A 22 12.16 -11.75 11.90
C ILE A 22 10.97 -11.20 12.70
N SER A 23 9.80 -11.81 12.50
CA SER A 23 8.56 -11.48 13.20
C SER A 23 8.69 -11.75 14.71
N PRO A 24 8.19 -10.86 15.60
CA PRO A 24 8.36 -10.97 17.05
C PRO A 24 7.95 -12.31 17.66
N GLY A 25 6.81 -12.87 17.20
CA GLY A 25 6.24 -14.11 17.71
C GLY A 25 6.49 -15.34 16.85
N TYR A 26 7.15 -15.18 15.70
CA TYR A 26 7.31 -16.23 14.69
C TYR A 26 8.76 -16.27 14.18
N PRO A 27 9.65 -17.01 14.87
CA PRO A 27 11.07 -17.05 14.53
C PRO A 27 11.40 -17.61 13.14
N ASP A 28 10.48 -18.41 12.56
CA ASP A 28 10.60 -18.98 11.22
C ASP A 28 10.02 -18.06 10.11
N ASP A 29 9.48 -16.89 10.48
CA ASP A 29 8.96 -15.88 9.55
C ASP A 29 9.89 -14.66 9.53
N ASP A 30 10.68 -14.53 8.47
CA ASP A 30 11.60 -13.41 8.24
C ASP A 30 10.98 -12.29 7.40
N GLN A 31 9.65 -12.29 7.26
CA GLN A 31 8.93 -11.32 6.47
C GLN A 31 8.14 -10.34 7.35
N SER A 32 8.70 -9.82 8.44
CA SER A 32 8.02 -8.81 9.26
C SER A 32 7.91 -7.47 8.51
N PHE A 33 9.01 -6.96 7.95
CA PHE A 33 9.03 -5.64 7.33
C PHE A 33 8.64 -5.66 5.84
N PRO A 34 7.83 -4.69 5.36
CA PRO A 34 6.87 -3.87 6.07
C PRO A 34 5.51 -4.58 6.18
N SER A 35 4.62 -4.09 7.05
CA SER A 35 3.29 -4.68 7.19
C SER A 35 2.38 -4.41 5.98
N GLY A 36 2.09 -5.47 5.20
CA GLY A 36 1.16 -5.39 4.07
C GLY A 36 -0.29 -5.09 4.48
N HIS A 37 -0.75 -5.60 5.62
CA HIS A 37 -2.08 -5.32 6.17
C HIS A 37 -2.22 -3.84 6.55
N SER A 38 -1.19 -3.28 7.20
CA SER A 38 -1.14 -1.84 7.49
C SER A 38 -1.16 -1.05 6.18
N ALA A 39 -0.30 -1.37 5.22
CA ALA A 39 -0.23 -0.65 3.96
C ALA A 39 -1.55 -0.64 3.17
N ALA A 40 -2.18 -1.81 3.00
CA ALA A 40 -3.44 -1.92 2.27
C ALA A 40 -4.58 -1.15 2.95
N SER A 41 -4.70 -1.26 4.28
CA SER A 41 -5.77 -0.62 5.04
C SER A 41 -5.64 0.91 5.07
N PHE A 42 -4.42 1.44 5.24
CA PHE A 42 -4.17 2.88 5.19
C PHE A 42 -4.28 3.45 3.77
N ALA A 43 -3.92 2.69 2.73
CA ALA A 43 -4.20 3.07 1.34
C ALA A 43 -5.71 3.21 1.10
N PHE A 44 -6.51 2.26 1.58
CA PHE A 44 -7.96 2.31 1.50
C PHE A 44 -8.53 3.52 2.26
N ALA A 45 -8.14 3.70 3.53
CA ALA A 45 -8.61 4.82 4.35
C ALA A 45 -8.27 6.19 3.73
N SER A 46 -7.08 6.33 3.17
CA SER A 46 -6.66 7.54 2.45
C SER A 46 -7.53 7.79 1.23
N VAL A 47 -7.80 6.77 0.41
CA VAL A 47 -8.68 6.92 -0.76
C VAL A 47 -10.12 7.25 -0.38
N VAL A 48 -10.66 6.64 0.69
CA VAL A 48 -11.99 6.97 1.22
C VAL A 48 -12.03 8.43 1.67
N THR A 49 -11.03 8.87 2.42
CA THR A 49 -10.93 10.27 2.89
C THR A 49 -10.88 11.25 1.72
N LEU A 50 -10.08 10.95 0.70
CA LEU A 50 -9.92 11.79 -0.50
C LEU A 50 -11.18 11.86 -1.38
N ARG A 51 -12.04 10.84 -1.34
CA ARG A 51 -13.26 10.75 -2.17
C ARG A 51 -14.53 11.19 -1.45
N HIS A 52 -14.63 10.91 -0.16
CA HIS A 52 -15.86 11.05 0.64
C HIS A 52 -15.68 12.03 1.80
N GLY A 53 -14.52 12.67 1.92
CA GLY A 53 -14.20 13.61 2.97
C GLY A 53 -13.91 12.95 4.31
N TRP A 54 -13.61 13.78 5.31
CA TRP A 54 -13.17 13.34 6.63
C TRP A 54 -14.23 12.63 7.46
N GLY A 55 -15.53 12.82 7.20
CA GLY A 55 -16.58 12.11 7.92
C GLY A 55 -16.50 10.58 7.73
N TRP A 56 -16.33 10.13 6.49
CA TRP A 56 -16.05 8.71 6.19
C TRP A 56 -14.58 8.36 6.38
N GLY A 57 -13.69 9.32 6.14
CA GLY A 57 -12.25 9.15 6.30
C GLY A 57 -11.84 8.79 7.72
N SER A 58 -12.40 9.46 8.74
CA SER A 58 -12.08 9.18 10.14
C SER A 58 -12.48 7.77 10.53
N LEU A 59 -13.66 7.30 10.11
CA LEU A 59 -14.10 5.92 10.35
C LEU A 59 -13.15 4.93 9.69
N ALA A 60 -12.78 5.19 8.43
CA ALA A 60 -11.87 4.31 7.69
C ALA A 60 -10.46 4.26 8.33
N TYR A 61 -9.93 5.40 8.79
CA TYR A 61 -8.65 5.45 9.49
C TYR A 61 -8.71 4.78 10.87
N THR A 62 -9.82 4.88 11.60
CA THR A 62 -10.01 4.14 12.85
C THR A 62 -9.98 2.63 12.60
N MET A 63 -10.66 2.15 11.56
CA MET A 63 -10.61 0.73 11.18
C MET A 63 -9.21 0.31 10.75
N ALA A 64 -8.50 1.13 9.97
CA ALA A 64 -7.12 0.87 9.57
C ALA A 64 -6.18 0.81 10.79
N GLY A 65 -6.36 1.70 11.76
CA GLY A 65 -5.63 1.68 13.03
C GLY A 65 -5.89 0.39 13.82
N PHE A 66 -7.14 -0.06 13.90
CA PHE A 66 -7.49 -1.33 14.55
C PHE A 66 -6.83 -2.53 13.87
N ILE A 67 -6.86 -2.58 12.53
CA ILE A 67 -6.17 -3.61 11.75
C ILE A 67 -4.67 -3.58 12.04
N ALA A 68 -4.04 -2.41 12.03
CA ALA A 68 -2.62 -2.28 12.31
C ALA A 68 -2.29 -2.78 13.71
N VAL A 69 -2.96 -2.27 14.75
CA VAL A 69 -2.75 -2.67 16.15
C VAL A 69 -2.94 -4.17 16.34
N SER A 70 -3.91 -4.79 15.66
CA SER A 70 -4.10 -6.25 15.74
C SER A 70 -2.84 -7.03 15.33
N ARG A 71 -2.04 -6.53 14.39
CA ARG A 71 -0.81 -7.22 13.95
C ARG A 71 0.33 -7.15 14.96
N VAL A 72 0.39 -6.09 15.76
CA VAL A 72 1.33 -6.01 16.89
C VAL A 72 0.84 -6.89 18.02
N ASN A 73 -0.47 -6.86 18.31
CA ASN A 73 -1.07 -7.71 19.34
C ASN A 73 -0.88 -9.21 19.06
N ASP A 74 -0.91 -9.60 17.78
CA ASP A 74 -0.71 -10.98 17.34
C ASP A 74 0.79 -11.31 17.11
N ASP A 75 1.72 -10.44 17.55
CA ASP A 75 3.17 -10.60 17.43
C ASP A 75 3.70 -10.83 16.00
N TYR A 76 2.94 -10.45 14.98
CA TYR A 76 3.34 -10.58 13.57
C TYR A 76 4.28 -9.46 13.11
N HIS A 77 4.21 -8.28 13.74
CA HIS A 77 4.89 -7.09 13.27
C HIS A 77 5.33 -6.19 14.42
N TYR A 78 6.47 -5.52 14.27
CA TYR A 78 6.86 -4.42 15.13
C TYR A 78 6.09 -3.15 14.78
N LEU A 79 6.06 -2.20 15.71
CA LEU A 79 5.38 -0.91 15.49
C LEU A 79 5.94 -0.15 14.27
N HIS A 80 7.25 -0.26 13.99
CA HIS A 80 7.84 0.40 12.82
C HIS A 80 7.38 -0.21 11.50
N ASP A 81 7.08 -1.51 11.44
CA ASP A 81 6.54 -2.19 10.24
C ASP A 81 5.17 -1.65 9.87
N LEU A 82 4.35 -1.40 10.89
CA LEU A 82 3.03 -0.79 10.76
C LEU A 82 3.15 0.64 10.25
N LEU A 83 4.03 1.46 10.84
CA LEU A 83 4.23 2.85 10.45
C LEU A 83 4.77 2.97 9.02
N ALA A 84 5.72 2.11 8.65
CA ALA A 84 6.23 2.02 7.29
C ALA A 84 5.13 1.65 6.30
N GLY A 85 4.37 0.58 6.60
CA GLY A 85 3.24 0.17 5.77
C GLY A 85 2.21 1.28 5.61
N ALA A 86 1.77 1.90 6.72
CA ALA A 86 0.80 2.98 6.73
C ALA A 86 1.27 4.18 5.87
N THR A 87 2.54 4.54 6.00
CA THR A 87 3.16 5.62 5.23
C THR A 87 3.16 5.30 3.73
N ILE A 88 3.55 4.10 3.35
CA ILE A 88 3.54 3.64 1.95
C ILE A 88 2.13 3.72 1.36
N GLY A 89 1.14 3.16 2.07
CA GLY A 89 -0.25 3.14 1.61
C GLY A 89 -0.84 4.53 1.43
N ALA A 90 -0.64 5.41 2.43
CA ALA A 90 -1.10 6.79 2.36
C ALA A 90 -0.39 7.57 1.23
N ALA A 91 0.94 7.49 1.15
CA ALA A 91 1.72 8.20 0.14
C ALA A 91 1.25 7.88 -1.29
N TYR A 92 1.02 6.60 -1.62
CA TYR A 92 0.50 6.25 -2.93
C TYR A 92 -0.93 6.71 -3.16
N ALA A 93 -1.80 6.67 -2.14
CA ALA A 93 -3.16 7.17 -2.27
C ALA A 93 -3.18 8.68 -2.58
N TYR A 94 -2.42 9.49 -1.84
CA TYR A 94 -2.32 10.93 -2.06
C TYR A 94 -1.61 11.24 -3.39
N GLY A 95 -0.47 10.60 -3.69
CA GLY A 95 0.27 10.83 -4.93
C GLY A 95 -0.54 10.51 -6.18
N VAL A 96 -1.24 9.36 -6.20
CA VAL A 96 -2.13 8.99 -7.31
C VAL A 96 -3.26 10.01 -7.46
N HIS A 97 -3.87 10.43 -6.35
CA HIS A 97 -4.95 11.42 -6.38
C HIS A 97 -4.49 12.78 -6.93
N GLN A 98 -3.30 13.23 -6.54
CA GLN A 98 -2.73 14.48 -7.05
C GLN A 98 -2.39 14.38 -8.55
N ASN A 99 -1.83 13.26 -9.01
CA ASN A 99 -1.58 13.04 -10.44
C ASN A 99 -2.87 13.09 -11.27
N PHE A 100 -3.95 12.47 -10.78
CA PHE A 100 -5.27 12.57 -11.42
C PHE A 100 -5.81 14.00 -11.46
N LYS A 101 -5.65 14.77 -10.38
CA LYS A 101 -6.07 16.18 -10.34
C LYS A 101 -5.26 17.07 -11.28
N ASN A 102 -3.97 16.79 -11.43
CA ASN A 102 -3.05 17.56 -12.26
C ASN A 102 -3.06 17.14 -13.75
N GLY A 103 -3.98 16.26 -14.15
CA GLY A 103 -4.06 15.77 -15.54
C GLY A 103 -2.92 14.84 -15.96
N GLN A 104 -2.03 14.46 -15.04
CA GLN A 104 -0.93 13.54 -15.32
C GLN A 104 -1.44 12.10 -15.29
N SER A 105 -1.88 11.61 -16.44
CA SER A 105 -2.32 10.24 -16.64
C SER A 105 -1.13 9.32 -16.93
N TYR A 106 -0.52 8.78 -15.87
CA TYR A 106 0.33 7.61 -16.01
C TYR A 106 -0.56 6.37 -16.23
N TRP A 107 -0.58 5.85 -17.46
CA TRP A 107 -1.28 4.62 -17.80
C TRP A 107 -0.27 3.47 -17.88
N PHE A 108 -0.51 2.41 -17.10
CA PHE A 108 0.13 1.12 -17.27
C PHE A 108 -0.91 0.18 -17.90
N SER A 109 -0.65 -0.26 -19.12
CA SER A 109 -1.47 -1.26 -19.81
C SER A 109 -0.70 -2.57 -19.89
N LEU A 110 -1.40 -3.68 -19.63
CA LEU A 110 -0.92 -4.98 -20.09
C LEU A 110 -1.18 -5.07 -21.59
N ALA A 111 -0.12 -5.33 -22.36
CA ALA A 111 -0.21 -5.57 -23.79
C ALA A 111 0.27 -6.99 -24.09
N PRO A 112 -0.44 -7.78 -24.90
CA PRO A 112 0.05 -9.06 -25.36
C PRO A 112 1.28 -8.84 -26.25
N LEU A 113 2.39 -9.53 -25.93
CA LEU A 113 3.58 -9.62 -26.75
C LEU A 113 3.66 -11.01 -27.41
N PRO A 114 4.35 -11.15 -28.55
CA PRO A 114 4.48 -12.43 -29.26
C PRO A 114 5.04 -13.60 -28.43
N GLN A 115 5.68 -13.32 -27.28
CA GLN A 115 6.29 -14.31 -26.38
C GLN A 115 5.83 -14.17 -24.91
N GLY A 116 4.76 -13.42 -24.62
CA GLY A 116 4.26 -13.26 -23.24
C GLY A 116 3.39 -12.04 -22.99
N LEU A 117 3.23 -11.65 -21.73
CA LEU A 117 2.56 -10.40 -21.34
C LEU A 117 3.61 -9.33 -21.07
N GLY A 118 3.50 -8.18 -21.75
CA GLY A 118 4.33 -7.01 -21.50
C GLY A 118 3.57 -5.93 -20.75
N ALA A 119 4.27 -5.15 -19.92
CA ALA A 119 3.73 -3.92 -19.35
C ALA A 119 4.20 -2.74 -20.21
N VAL A 120 3.27 -1.94 -20.71
CA VAL A 120 3.55 -0.70 -21.45
C VAL A 120 3.16 0.48 -20.57
N ALA A 121 4.08 1.44 -20.42
CA ALA A 121 3.83 2.71 -19.75
C ALA A 121 3.94 3.84 -20.77
N SER A 122 2.92 4.69 -20.87
CA SER A 122 3.00 5.95 -21.63
C SER A 122 3.33 7.09 -20.67
N LEU A 123 4.40 7.82 -20.97
CA LEU A 123 4.75 9.08 -20.33
C LEU A 123 4.30 10.20 -21.28
N GLU A 124 3.27 10.95 -20.91
CA GLU A 124 2.93 12.20 -21.58
C GLU A 124 3.63 13.34 -20.82
N PHE A 125 4.51 14.07 -21.52
CA PHE A 125 5.25 15.23 -21.01
C PHE A 125 4.57 16.53 -21.43
#